data_AF-A0A962M1L3-F1
#
_entry.id   AF-A0A962M1L3-F1
#
_cell.length_a   1.000
_cell.length_b   1.000
_cell.length_c   1.000
_cell.angle_alpha   90.00
_cell.angle_beta   90.00
_cell.angle_gamma   90.00
#
_symmetry.space_group_name_H-M   'P 1'
#
loop_
_entity.id
_entity.type
_entity.pdbx_description
1 polymer ?
#
loop_
_entity_poly.entity_id
_entity_poly.type
_entity_poly.pdbx_seq_one_letter_code
_entity_poly.pdbx_strand_id
1 'polypeptide(L)'
;METTTVFLVLVLLTFISFFAGRKRSHAVTAGQGGARSLHSLPKHYGYMAALWALLPALLILVLWLVLENSVLARIVMNELPGGVRELPVNEQGLYFNQIVSYAQGAIDAAQLDAAQVAAAEHYRDLSASSRTIKALLVFLVAILGAVLALRRIRPALRARNHVEGIFKWILFACSFLAVLTTLGIVLSVLFEAIRFF
;
A
#
# COMPACT_ATOMS: atom_id res chain seq x y z
N MET A 1 1.57 11.06 10.09
CA MET A 1 0.66 11.37 8.95
C MET A 1 -0.41 10.30 8.88
N GLU A 2 -1.66 10.70 8.70
CA GLU A 2 -2.75 9.74 8.49
C GLU A 2 -2.58 9.00 7.16
N THR A 3 -3.04 7.75 7.12
CA THR A 3 -2.98 6.93 5.89
C THR A 3 -3.67 7.63 4.72
N THR A 4 -4.78 8.32 4.98
CA THR A 4 -5.50 9.14 3.98
C THR A 4 -4.62 10.24 3.41
N THR A 5 -3.83 10.92 4.25
CA THR A 5 -2.90 11.96 3.79
C THR A 5 -1.80 11.37 2.91
N VAL A 6 -1.23 10.22 3.29
CA VAL A 6 -0.21 9.53 2.48
C VAL A 6 -0.78 9.15 1.10
N PHE A 7 -2.01 8.64 1.07
CA PHE A 7 -2.70 8.32 -0.17
C PHE A 7 -2.93 9.56 -1.05
N LEU A 8 -3.39 10.68 -0.49
CA LEU A 8 -3.58 11.93 -1.22
C LEU A 8 -2.27 12.48 -1.79
N VAL A 9 -1.18 12.43 -1.02
CA VAL A 9 0.16 12.82 -1.49
C VAL A 9 0.62 11.91 -2.63
N LEU A 10 0.37 10.59 -2.54
CA LEU A 10 0.70 9.65 -3.61
C LEU A 10 -0.07 9.96 -4.90
N VAL A 11 -1.37 10.27 -4.80
CA VAL A 11 -2.18 10.70 -5.95
C VAL A 11 -1.60 11.98 -6.56
N LEU A 12 -1.27 12.98 -5.74
CA LEU A 12 -0.65 14.22 -6.19
C LEU A 12 0.68 13.96 -6.94
N LEU A 13 1.57 13.14 -6.37
CA LEU A 13 2.84 12.76 -6.99
C LEU A 13 2.65 12.02 -8.31
N THR A 14 1.61 11.20 -8.41
CA THR A 14 1.25 10.49 -9.65
C THR A 14 0.86 11.48 -10.75
N PHE A 15 0.05 12.49 -10.43
CA PHE A 15 -0.27 13.57 -11.35
C PHE A 15 0.96 14.37 -11.75
N ILE A 16 1.82 14.75 -10.79
CA ILE A 16 3.07 15.46 -11.07
C ILE A 16 3.96 14.64 -12.02
N SER A 17 4.11 13.34 -11.76
CA SER A 17 4.87 12.41 -12.60
C SER A 17 4.31 12.32 -14.02
N PHE A 18 2.98 12.30 -14.18
CA PHE A 18 2.31 12.34 -15.49
C PHE A 18 2.72 13.58 -16.30
N PHE A 19 2.56 14.77 -15.72
CA PHE A 19 2.87 16.03 -16.39
C PHE A 19 4.37 16.15 -16.67
N ALA A 20 5.24 15.73 -15.73
CA ALA A 20 6.68 15.69 -15.92
C ALA A 20 7.09 14.75 -17.07
N GLY A 21 6.50 13.55 -17.16
CA GLY A 21 6.76 12.58 -18.22
C GLY A 21 6.36 13.13 -19.59
N ARG A 22 5.18 13.75 -19.66
CA ARG A 22 4.70 14.40 -20.88
C ARG A 22 5.61 15.56 -21.30
N LYS A 23 5.97 16.47 -20.38
CA LYS A 23 6.85 17.61 -20.65
C LYS A 23 8.24 17.15 -21.11
N ARG A 24 8.81 16.14 -20.45
CA ARG A 24 10.11 15.57 -20.82
C ARG A 24 10.10 14.95 -22.21
N SER A 25 9.02 14.27 -22.61
CA SER A 25 8.91 13.70 -23.95
C SER A 25 9.01 14.77 -25.06
N HIS A 26 8.44 15.96 -24.84
CA HIS A 26 8.58 17.09 -25.77
C HIS A 26 9.99 17.69 -25.75
N ALA A 27 10.59 17.82 -24.57
CA ALA A 27 11.94 18.39 -24.44
C ALA A 27 13.00 17.55 -25.16
N VAL A 28 12.88 16.22 -25.11
CA VAL A 28 13.85 15.30 -25.73
C VAL A 28 13.79 15.32 -27.27
N THR A 29 12.71 15.82 -27.87
CA THR A 29 12.55 15.87 -29.34
C THR A 29 12.51 17.27 -29.93
N ALA A 30 12.71 18.32 -29.12
CA ALA A 30 12.67 19.73 -29.54
C ALA A 30 13.63 20.07 -30.70
N GLY A 31 14.72 19.31 -30.87
CA GLY A 31 15.68 19.46 -31.98
C GLY A 31 15.68 18.36 -33.05
N GLN A 32 14.77 17.36 -32.96
CA GLN A 32 14.79 16.16 -33.81
C GLN A 32 13.48 15.97 -34.59
N GLY A 33 12.80 17.06 -34.99
CA GLY A 33 11.51 16.99 -35.69
C GLY A 33 10.27 16.93 -34.77
N GLY A 34 10.43 17.24 -33.47
CA GLY A 34 9.32 17.43 -32.54
C GLY A 34 8.56 16.14 -32.21
N ALA A 35 7.23 16.22 -32.08
CA ALA A 35 6.43 15.06 -31.66
C ALA A 35 6.44 13.90 -32.68
N ARG A 36 6.84 14.14 -33.94
CA ARG A 36 6.88 13.12 -35.01
C ARG A 36 8.05 12.14 -34.88
N SER A 37 9.12 12.50 -34.15
CA SER A 37 10.25 11.60 -33.91
C SER A 37 10.07 10.69 -32.69
N LEU A 38 9.00 10.89 -31.91
CA LEU A 38 8.62 9.96 -30.85
C LEU A 38 7.87 8.77 -31.46
N HIS A 39 8.24 7.55 -31.04
CA HIS A 39 7.52 6.35 -31.44
C HIS A 39 6.10 6.27 -30.83
N SER A 40 5.88 6.91 -29.68
CA SER A 40 4.58 6.92 -28.99
C SER A 40 4.09 8.34 -28.77
N LEU A 41 2.77 8.55 -28.66
CA LEU A 41 2.27 9.89 -28.34
C LEU A 41 2.78 10.33 -26.95
N PRO A 42 3.11 11.63 -26.75
CA PRO A 42 3.57 12.20 -25.48
C PRO A 42 2.73 11.80 -24.26
N LYS A 43 1.42 11.60 -24.43
CA LYS A 43 0.52 11.13 -23.36
C LYS A 43 0.92 9.77 -22.78
N HIS A 44 1.42 8.84 -23.60
CA HIS A 44 1.84 7.51 -23.14
C HIS A 44 3.08 7.56 -22.25
N TYR A 45 4.01 8.49 -22.49
CA TYR A 45 5.15 8.70 -21.60
C TYR A 45 4.70 9.26 -20.25
N GLY A 46 3.69 10.13 -20.25
CA GLY A 46 3.02 10.58 -19.02
C GLY A 46 2.39 9.42 -18.27
N TYR A 47 1.58 8.59 -18.93
CA TYR A 47 0.95 7.42 -18.29
C TYR A 47 2.00 6.43 -17.75
N MET A 48 3.07 6.17 -18.49
CA MET A 48 4.16 5.32 -18.03
C MET A 48 4.81 5.87 -16.76
N ALA A 49 5.12 7.17 -16.73
CA ALA A 49 5.72 7.82 -15.56
C ALA A 49 4.78 7.83 -14.35
N ALA A 50 3.49 8.07 -14.57
CA ALA A 50 2.47 7.98 -13.54
C ALA A 50 2.37 6.56 -12.95
N LEU A 51 2.28 5.53 -13.80
CA LEU A 51 2.17 4.14 -13.36
C LEU A 51 3.42 3.66 -12.60
N TRP A 52 4.61 4.08 -13.04
CA TRP A 52 5.86 3.77 -12.34
C TRP A 52 6.00 4.48 -10.99
N ALA A 53 5.37 5.65 -10.80
CA ALA A 53 5.32 6.29 -9.50
C ALA A 53 4.25 5.66 -8.59
N LEU A 54 3.07 5.36 -9.15
CA LEU A 54 1.90 4.88 -8.43
C LEU A 54 2.03 3.43 -7.99
N LEU A 55 2.24 2.50 -8.92
CA LEU A 55 2.13 1.07 -8.65
C LEU A 55 3.10 0.53 -7.59
N PRO A 56 4.42 0.81 -7.65
CA PRO A 56 5.32 0.29 -6.62
C PRO A 56 5.07 0.93 -5.25
N ALA A 57 4.74 2.22 -5.21
CA ALA A 57 4.42 2.91 -3.96
C ALA A 57 3.09 2.44 -3.35
N LEU A 58 2.08 2.16 -4.18
CA LEU A 58 0.82 1.57 -3.77
C LEU A 58 1.01 0.16 -3.22
N LEU A 59 1.81 -0.68 -3.89
CA LEU A 59 2.12 -2.04 -3.42
C LEU A 59 2.76 -2.01 -2.03
N ILE A 60 3.73 -1.12 -1.83
CA ILE A 60 4.37 -0.89 -0.54
C ILE A 60 3.37 -0.42 0.50
N LEU A 61 2.49 0.53 0.17
CA LEU A 61 1.48 1.03 1.08
C LEU A 61 0.54 -0.10 1.53
N VAL A 62 0.05 -0.91 0.59
CA VAL A 62 -0.80 -2.07 0.89
C VAL A 62 -0.07 -3.08 1.77
N LEU A 63 1.17 -3.42 1.42
CA LEU A 63 1.98 -4.35 2.20
C LEU A 63 2.21 -3.84 3.63
N TRP A 64 2.48 -2.54 3.79
CA TRP A 64 2.61 -1.92 5.10
C TRP A 64 1.31 -2.02 5.89
N LEU A 65 0.16 -1.74 5.28
CA LEU A 65 -1.14 -1.81 5.97
C LEU A 65 -1.48 -3.22 6.48
N VAL A 66 -1.10 -4.25 5.72
CA VAL A 66 -1.31 -5.65 6.14
C VAL A 66 -0.33 -6.04 7.26
N LEU A 67 0.93 -5.61 7.16
CA LEU A 67 1.99 -6.02 8.10
C LEU A 67 1.99 -5.21 9.40
N GLU A 68 1.63 -3.93 9.37
CA GLU A 68 1.73 -2.97 10.48
C GLU A 68 1.03 -3.50 11.73
N ASN A 69 -0.24 -3.90 11.63
CA ASN A 69 -1.00 -4.38 12.79
C ASN A 69 -0.39 -5.65 13.39
N SER A 70 0.02 -6.59 12.53
CA SER A 70 0.62 -7.86 12.97
C SER A 70 1.97 -7.67 13.66
N VAL A 71 2.80 -6.75 13.14
CA VAL A 71 4.13 -6.45 13.70
C VAL A 71 3.99 -5.70 15.03
N LEU A 72 3.15 -4.66 15.08
CA LEU A 72 2.91 -3.89 16.32
C LEU A 72 2.32 -4.78 17.42
N ALA A 73 1.34 -5.64 17.10
CA ALA A 73 0.76 -6.58 18.05
C ALA A 73 1.83 -7.51 18.64
N ARG A 74 2.71 -8.06 17.80
CA ARG A 74 3.80 -8.93 18.26
C ARG A 74 4.79 -8.21 19.17
N ILE A 75 5.15 -6.97 18.86
CA ILE A 75 6.08 -6.19 19.68
C ILE A 75 5.47 -5.93 21.05
N VAL A 76 4.23 -5.41 21.11
CA VAL A 76 3.56 -5.08 22.38
C VAL A 76 3.28 -6.33 23.21
N MET A 77 2.79 -7.41 22.60
CA MET A 77 2.52 -8.66 23.34
C MET A 77 3.79 -9.32 23.90
N ASN A 78 4.93 -9.16 23.22
CA ASN A 78 6.22 -9.68 23.68
C ASN A 78 6.85 -8.88 24.83
N GLU A 79 6.27 -7.74 25.23
CA GLU A 79 6.71 -6.96 26.38
C GLU A 79 5.81 -7.17 27.60
N LEU A 80 4.61 -7.75 27.43
CA LEU A 80 3.69 -8.00 28.52
C LEU A 80 4.18 -9.12 29.46
N PRO A 81 3.86 -9.06 30.77
CA PRO A 81 4.19 -10.09 31.74
C PRO A 81 3.68 -11.49 31.33
N GLY A 82 4.41 -12.54 31.71
CA GLY A 82 4.12 -13.92 31.29
C GLY A 82 2.68 -14.38 31.54
N GLY A 83 2.04 -13.91 32.61
CA GLY A 83 0.65 -14.26 32.94
C GLY A 83 -0.38 -13.86 31.87
N VAL A 84 -0.11 -12.85 31.03
CA VAL A 84 -1.00 -12.48 29.92
C VAL A 84 -0.77 -13.38 28.69
N ARG A 85 0.45 -13.91 28.52
CA ARG A 85 0.81 -14.81 27.40
C ARG A 85 0.26 -16.22 27.58
N GLU A 86 -0.06 -16.60 28.81
CA GLU A 86 -0.65 -17.89 29.16
C GLU A 86 -2.17 -17.93 28.98
N LEU A 87 -2.82 -16.78 28.74
CA LEU A 87 -4.26 -16.69 28.50
C LEU A 87 -4.67 -17.43 27.22
N PRO A 88 -5.93 -17.92 27.10
CA PRO A 88 -6.48 -18.42 25.86
C PRO A 88 -6.40 -17.38 24.72
N VAL A 89 -6.19 -17.84 23.47
CA VAL A 89 -6.02 -16.96 22.29
C VAL A 89 -7.12 -15.90 22.15
N ASN A 90 -8.36 -16.25 22.49
CA ASN A 90 -9.52 -15.36 22.40
C ASN A 90 -9.44 -14.21 23.41
N GLU A 91 -8.96 -14.50 24.63
CA GLU A 91 -8.80 -13.50 25.68
C GLU A 91 -7.60 -12.60 25.41
N GLN A 92 -6.52 -13.14 24.84
CA GLN A 92 -5.38 -12.33 24.37
C GLN A 92 -5.80 -11.32 23.30
N GLY A 93 -6.65 -11.75 22.34
CA GLY A 93 -7.19 -10.88 21.30
C GLY A 93 -8.05 -9.74 21.87
N LEU A 94 -8.90 -10.05 22.87
CA LEU A 94 -9.70 -9.04 23.56
C LEU A 94 -8.81 -8.06 24.34
N TYR A 95 -7.81 -8.57 25.06
CA TYR A 95 -6.86 -7.77 25.83
C TYR A 95 -6.09 -6.79 24.93
N PHE A 96 -5.58 -7.25 23.78
CA PHE A 96 -4.94 -6.38 22.79
C PHE A 96 -5.90 -5.33 22.22
N ASN A 97 -7.14 -5.72 21.91
CA ASN A 97 -8.13 -4.78 21.40
C ASN A 97 -8.45 -3.67 22.41
N GLN A 98 -8.48 -3.96 23.72
CA GLN A 98 -8.64 -2.94 24.76
C GLN A 98 -7.47 -1.96 24.78
N ILE A 99 -6.22 -2.47 24.70
CA ILE A 99 -5.00 -1.65 24.59
C ILE A 99 -5.10 -0.71 23.38
N VAL A 100 -5.42 -1.24 22.20
CA VAL A 100 -5.55 -0.45 20.97
C VAL A 100 -6.69 0.57 21.07
N SER A 101 -7.82 0.19 21.66
CA SER A 101 -8.98 1.07 21.82
C SER A 101 -8.66 2.24 22.78
N TYR A 102 -7.96 1.98 23.88
CA TYR A 102 -7.47 3.04 24.77
C TYR A 102 -6.43 3.93 24.08
N ALA A 103 -5.47 3.34 23.34
CA ALA A 103 -4.48 4.11 22.59
C ALA A 103 -5.09 5.02 21.51
N GLN A 104 -6.28 4.67 21.00
CA GLN A 104 -7.06 5.47 20.07
C GLN A 104 -8.00 6.48 20.75
N GLY A 105 -8.08 6.47 22.09
CA GLY A 105 -8.93 7.36 22.87
C GLY A 105 -10.41 6.95 22.90
N ALA A 106 -10.73 5.68 22.59
CA ALA A 106 -12.11 5.18 22.58
C ALA A 106 -12.60 4.69 23.96
N ILE A 107 -11.69 4.45 24.91
CA ILE A 107 -11.98 3.92 26.25
C ILE A 107 -11.19 4.72 27.28
N ASP A 108 -11.73 4.89 28.48
CA ASP A 108 -11.08 5.58 29.60
C ASP A 108 -10.15 4.67 30.41
N ALA A 109 -9.09 5.25 30.99
CA ALA A 109 -8.09 4.51 31.78
C ALA A 109 -8.69 3.79 33.01
N ALA A 110 -9.85 4.23 33.50
CA ALA A 110 -10.52 3.64 34.66
C ALA A 110 -10.99 2.19 34.42
N GLN A 111 -11.08 1.75 33.17
CA GLN A 111 -11.49 0.41 32.79
C GLN A 111 -10.30 -0.54 32.54
N LEU A 112 -9.07 -0.03 32.65
CA LEU A 112 -7.85 -0.76 32.30
C LEU A 112 -6.90 -0.89 33.49
N ASP A 113 -6.16 -2.00 33.50
CA ASP A 113 -5.07 -2.20 34.44
C ASP A 113 -3.87 -1.32 34.12
N ALA A 114 -3.04 -1.01 35.11
CA ALA A 114 -1.82 -0.23 34.92
C ALA A 114 -0.89 -0.80 33.84
N ALA A 115 -0.85 -2.13 33.71
CA ALA A 115 -0.09 -2.82 32.65
C ALA A 115 -0.65 -2.55 31.25
N GLN A 116 -1.98 -2.47 31.11
CA GLN A 116 -2.62 -2.17 29.83
C GLN A 116 -2.42 -0.72 29.42
N VAL A 117 -2.48 0.21 30.39
CA VAL A 117 -2.22 1.65 30.14
C VAL A 117 -0.78 1.85 29.66
N ALA A 118 0.21 1.25 30.34
CA ALA A 118 1.61 1.32 29.93
C ALA A 118 1.84 0.71 28.53
N ALA A 119 1.23 -0.45 28.25
CA ALA A 119 1.32 -1.09 26.95
C ALA A 119 0.67 -0.25 25.83
N ALA A 120 -0.40 0.48 26.14
CA ALA A 120 -1.08 1.34 25.18
C ALA A 120 -0.31 2.62 24.88
N GLU A 121 0.38 3.21 25.86
CA GLU A 121 1.32 4.30 25.63
C GLU A 121 2.46 3.85 24.72
N HIS A 122 3.05 2.69 24.99
CA HIS A 122 4.09 2.12 24.13
C HIS A 122 3.59 1.86 22.70
N TYR A 123 2.39 1.28 22.55
CA TYR A 123 1.74 1.09 21.25
C TYR A 123 1.55 2.42 20.51
N ARG A 124 1.15 3.49 21.20
CA ARG A 124 0.94 4.82 20.62
C ARG A 124 2.25 5.38 20.05
N ASP A 125 3.35 5.28 20.77
CA ASP A 125 4.66 5.76 20.34
C ASP A 125 5.19 4.97 19.13
N LEU A 126 5.01 3.65 19.17
CA LEU A 126 5.38 2.74 18.09
C LEU A 126 4.53 3.00 16.84
N SER A 127 3.22 3.22 17.01
CA SER A 127 2.31 3.61 15.93
C SER A 127 2.68 4.96 15.34
N ALA A 128 3.03 5.96 16.15
CA ALA A 128 3.45 7.28 15.68
C ALA A 128 4.73 7.19 14.82
N SER A 129 5.69 6.38 15.26
CA SER A 129 6.93 6.10 14.52
C SER A 129 6.64 5.36 13.21
N SER A 130 5.80 4.31 13.25
CA SER A 130 5.36 3.55 12.09
C SER A 130 4.71 4.44 11.03
N ARG A 131 3.81 5.37 11.43
CA ARG A 131 3.16 6.32 10.51
C ARG A 131 4.19 7.19 9.77
N THR A 132 5.26 7.59 10.43
CA THR A 132 6.31 8.43 9.83
C THR A 132 7.18 7.62 8.87
N ILE A 133 7.58 6.41 9.27
CA ILE A 133 8.36 5.50 8.41
C ILE A 133 7.55 5.13 7.16
N LYS A 134 6.27 4.77 7.33
CA LYS A 134 5.34 4.51 6.22
C LYS A 134 5.30 5.66 5.22
N ALA A 135 5.08 6.89 5.71
CA ALA A 135 4.98 8.07 4.86
C ALA A 135 6.28 8.31 4.07
N LEU A 136 7.44 8.25 4.76
CA LEU A 136 8.74 8.44 4.15
C LEU A 136 9.04 7.36 3.09
N LEU A 137 8.77 6.09 3.42
CA LEU A 137 9.05 4.96 2.54
C LEU A 137 8.18 5.00 1.28
N VAL A 138 6.87 5.25 1.40
CA VAL A 138 5.96 5.40 0.25
C VAL A 138 6.38 6.59 -0.63
N PHE A 139 6.73 7.72 -0.01
CA PHE A 139 7.18 8.92 -0.72
C PHE A 139 8.48 8.68 -1.51
N LEU A 140 9.48 8.04 -0.88
CA LEU A 140 10.74 7.70 -1.54
C LEU A 140 10.52 6.75 -2.72
N VAL A 141 9.72 5.70 -2.54
CA VAL A 141 9.44 4.73 -3.62
C VAL A 141 8.70 5.41 -4.78
N ALA A 142 7.74 6.29 -4.50
CA ALA A 142 7.02 7.04 -5.53
C ALA A 142 7.96 7.96 -6.33
N ILE A 143 8.84 8.69 -5.64
CA ILE A 143 9.83 9.55 -6.29
C ILE A 143 10.82 8.73 -7.10
N LEU A 144 11.36 7.64 -6.56
CA LEU A 144 12.29 6.76 -7.27
C LEU A 144 11.63 6.19 -8.54
N GLY A 145 10.39 5.72 -8.43
CA GLY A 145 9.60 5.25 -9.57
C GLY A 145 9.45 6.33 -10.66
N ALA A 146 9.06 7.54 -10.26
CA ALA A 146 8.96 8.69 -11.18
C ALA A 146 10.31 9.03 -11.83
N VAL A 147 11.39 9.15 -11.05
CA VAL A 147 12.72 9.51 -11.53
C VAL A 147 13.25 8.45 -12.51
N LEU A 148 13.09 7.16 -12.20
CA LEU A 148 13.50 6.07 -13.09
C LEU A 148 12.71 6.09 -14.40
N ALA A 149 11.40 6.30 -14.33
CA ALA A 149 10.57 6.41 -15.53
C ALA A 149 10.99 7.59 -16.40
N LEU A 150 11.21 8.76 -15.80
CA LEU A 150 11.67 9.96 -16.48
C LEU A 150 13.05 9.74 -17.11
N ARG A 151 14.01 9.13 -16.40
CA ARG A 151 15.35 8.80 -16.92
C ARG A 151 15.30 7.85 -18.12
N ARG A 152 14.27 7.00 -18.22
CA ARG A 152 14.09 6.05 -19.32
C ARG A 152 13.52 6.69 -20.59
N ILE A 153 12.91 7.88 -20.51
CA ILE A 153 12.30 8.56 -21.66
C ILE A 153 13.38 8.90 -22.69
N ARG A 154 13.30 8.23 -23.84
CA ARG A 154 14.11 8.44 -25.04
C ARG A 154 13.22 8.34 -26.29
N PRO A 155 13.58 8.92 -27.45
CA PRO A 155 12.71 8.93 -28.63
C PRO A 155 12.33 7.53 -29.13
N ALA A 156 13.27 6.59 -29.05
CA ALA A 156 13.09 5.19 -29.46
C ALA A 156 12.24 4.33 -28.49
N LEU A 157 11.93 4.84 -27.29
CA LEU A 157 11.18 4.08 -26.29
C LEU A 157 9.72 3.90 -26.72
N ARG A 158 9.27 2.65 -26.78
CA ARG A 158 7.86 2.30 -27.01
C ARG A 158 7.05 2.39 -25.71
N ALA A 159 6.69 3.61 -25.31
CA ALA A 159 5.95 3.86 -24.07
C ALA A 159 4.56 3.23 -24.07
N ARG A 160 3.89 3.15 -25.23
CA ARG A 160 2.59 2.49 -25.37
C ARG A 160 2.63 1.02 -24.92
N ASN A 161 3.60 0.25 -25.41
CA ASN A 161 3.72 -1.18 -25.09
C ASN A 161 3.94 -1.42 -23.59
N HIS A 162 4.67 -0.53 -22.91
CA HIS A 162 4.87 -0.61 -21.47
C HIS A 162 3.55 -0.40 -20.70
N VAL A 163 2.80 0.64 -21.07
CA VAL A 163 1.50 0.96 -20.45
C VAL A 163 0.51 -0.18 -20.70
N GLU A 164 0.38 -0.65 -21.94
CA GLU A 164 -0.50 -1.78 -22.28
C GLU A 164 -0.10 -3.06 -21.54
N GLY A 165 1.19 -3.35 -21.40
CA GLY A 165 1.68 -4.50 -20.64
C GLY A 165 1.26 -4.44 -19.16
N ILE A 166 1.35 -3.27 -18.54
CA ILE A 166 0.89 -3.04 -17.16
C ILE A 166 -0.62 -3.29 -17.05
N PHE A 167 -1.43 -2.71 -17.94
CA PHE A 167 -2.88 -2.93 -17.92
C PHE A 167 -3.25 -4.39 -18.15
N LYS A 168 -2.56 -5.11 -19.05
CA LYS A 168 -2.77 -6.55 -19.27
C LYS A 168 -2.53 -7.35 -17.99
N TRP A 169 -1.46 -7.07 -17.25
CA TRP A 169 -1.19 -7.72 -15.97
C TRP A 169 -2.25 -7.41 -14.91
N ILE A 170 -2.69 -6.15 -14.81
CA ILE A 170 -3.77 -5.75 -13.88
C ILE A 170 -5.07 -6.48 -14.21
N LEU A 171 -5.47 -6.50 -15.49
CA LEU A 171 -6.68 -7.17 -15.95
C LEU A 171 -6.60 -8.70 -15.73
N PHE A 172 -5.43 -9.29 -16.00
CA PHE A 172 -5.20 -10.72 -15.74
C PHE A 172 -5.33 -11.02 -14.25
N ALA A 173 -4.68 -10.26 -13.37
CA ALA A 173 -4.77 -10.45 -11.91
C ALA A 173 -6.22 -10.28 -11.41
N CYS A 174 -6.93 -9.26 -11.88
CA CYS A 174 -8.33 -9.01 -11.52
C CYS A 174 -9.24 -10.17 -11.96
N SER A 175 -9.11 -10.64 -13.20
CA SER A 175 -9.90 -11.76 -13.72
C SER A 175 -9.58 -13.06 -12.98
N PHE A 176 -8.31 -13.32 -12.67
CA PHE A 176 -7.89 -14.48 -11.89
C PHE A 176 -8.51 -14.49 -10.49
N LEU A 177 -8.47 -13.34 -9.79
CA LEU A 177 -9.06 -13.18 -8.46
C LEU A 177 -10.59 -13.37 -8.49
N ALA A 178 -11.27 -12.88 -9.53
CA ALA A 178 -12.70 -13.09 -9.72
C ALA A 178 -13.05 -14.58 -9.85
N VAL A 179 -12.31 -15.34 -10.66
CA VAL A 179 -12.51 -16.79 -10.82
C VAL A 179 -12.22 -17.56 -9.53
N LEU A 180 -11.18 -17.19 -8.78
CA LEU A 180 -10.91 -17.80 -7.47
C LEU A 180 -12.04 -17.53 -6.46
N THR A 181 -12.64 -16.34 -6.53
CA THR A 181 -13.75 -15.97 -5.63
C THR A 181 -15.00 -16.78 -5.94
N THR A 182 -15.37 -16.93 -7.22
CA THR A 182 -16.51 -17.76 -7.61
C THR A 182 -16.28 -19.23 -7.25
N LEU A 183 -15.06 -19.74 -7.46
CA LEU A 183 -14.69 -21.10 -7.05
C LEU A 183 -14.78 -21.27 -5.54
N GLY A 184 -14.26 -20.32 -4.75
CA GLY A 184 -14.32 -20.36 -3.30
C GLY A 184 -15.75 -20.40 -2.76
N ILE A 185 -16.66 -19.62 -3.35
CA ILE A 185 -18.09 -19.63 -2.99
C ILE A 185 -18.70 -21.01 -3.27
N VAL A 186 -18.46 -21.58 -4.47
CA VAL A 186 -18.99 -22.89 -4.84
C VAL A 186 -18.46 -24.00 -3.91
N LEU A 187 -17.15 -24.00 -3.64
CA LEU A 187 -16.54 -24.98 -2.74
C LEU A 187 -17.06 -24.85 -1.30
N SER A 188 -17.29 -23.62 -0.82
CA SER A 188 -17.89 -23.39 0.50
C SER A 188 -19.29 -24.01 0.60
N VAL A 189 -20.14 -23.80 -0.41
CA VAL A 189 -21.50 -24.37 -0.43
C VAL A 189 -21.47 -25.89 -0.58
N LEU A 190 -20.57 -26.42 -1.40
CA LEU A 190 -20.39 -27.86 -1.59
C LEU A 190 -19.99 -28.56 -0.29
N PHE A 191 -19.03 -28.00 0.45
CA PHE A 191 -18.58 -28.57 1.72
C PHE A 191 -19.69 -28.54 2.78
N GLU A 192 -20.46 -27.44 2.84
CA GLU A 192 -21.62 -27.33 3.73
C GLU A 192 -22.66 -28.41 3.41
N ALA A 193 -22.94 -28.66 2.13
CA ALA A 193 -23.86 -29.71 1.70
C ALA A 193 -23.37 -31.11 2.09
N ILE A 194 -22.09 -31.45 1.85
CA ILE A 194 -21.51 -32.76 2.22
C ILE A 194 -21.53 -33.00 3.73
N ARG A 195 -21.38 -31.95 4.55
CA ARG A 195 -21.42 -32.08 6.01
C ARG A 195 -22.85 -32.31 6.54
N PHE A 196 -23.86 -31.85 5.79
CA PHE A 196 -25.27 -31.92 6.19
C PHE A 196 -25.95 -33.25 5.81
N PHE A 197 -25.45 -33.94 4.77
CA PHE A 197 -25.95 -35.23 4.30
C PHE A 197 -25.06 -36.40 4.76
#